data_AF-A0A7H1QCW4-F1
#
_entry.id   AF-A0A7H1QCW4-F1
#
_cell.length_a   1.000
_cell.length_b   1.000
_cell.length_c   1.000
_cell.angle_alpha   90.00
_cell.angle_beta   90.00
_cell.angle_gamma   90.00
#
_symmetry.space_group_name_H-M   'P 1'
#
loop_
_entity.id
_entity.type
_entity.pdbx_description
1 polymer ?
#
loop_
_entity_poly.entity_id
_entity_poly.type
_entity_poly.pdbx_seq_one_letter_code
_entity_poly.pdbx_strand_id
1 'polypeptide(L)'
;MDTVQAAAPAPAIQDAARPGGDRAAAIEAVRIRLGQLGDTGDGARQRAEHLVDLATRYGSHPFTTLEEARHLLGVDRPAFAALLGLFHRVPELSTAVQRGPQGKYWTNTILPLERTGALDAAVHGRPAFPYSVGLYPGPTCMFRCHFCVRVTGARYETSALKAGNAMFASVIDEVPETQPSTVYFSGGLEPLTNPGLGELAARGGRRGLDMTLYTNAYALTDRTLERQPGLWSLHAIRTSLYGLSDEEYEATTTKPRAFGRVRENLGAYMERRAEHGAPTRLGLNYIILPGRADRLMDLVDFVAGLDERSPGRPLDFVTVREDYSGRDDGRLAADERARLRDALRDFTAYARERTPSLHIDLGYALESLRSGVDARLPRITPAAMRGSAHPQIAVQVDLLGDVYLYRESGFPGLAGADRYIAGRVTPDRSLHDVVRAFVESNPHIEPRPGDEFFLDGFDQVVTARLNQMEQDVADGWGAYRGLLGADAPA
;
A
#
# COMPACT_ATOMS: atom_id res chain seq x y z
N MET A 1 32.28 34.74 26.38
CA MET A 1 30.87 35.16 26.34
C MET A 1 30.19 34.27 25.31
N ASP A 2 29.65 33.18 25.84
CA ASP A 2 28.96 32.14 25.08
C ASP A 2 27.66 32.70 24.51
N THR A 3 27.56 32.73 23.19
CA THR A 3 26.29 32.90 22.51
C THR A 3 25.65 31.51 22.44
N VAL A 4 24.70 31.28 23.35
CA VAL A 4 23.78 30.15 23.31
C VAL A 4 23.10 30.17 21.94
N GLN A 5 23.52 29.27 21.06
CA GLN A 5 22.88 28.96 19.81
C GLN A 5 21.58 28.24 20.17
N ALA A 6 20.51 28.98 20.41
CA ALA A 6 19.19 28.41 20.64
C ALA A 6 18.78 27.68 19.36
N ALA A 7 18.93 26.36 19.34
CA ALA A 7 18.35 25.51 18.33
C ALA A 7 16.84 25.80 18.31
N ALA A 8 16.26 26.06 17.14
CA ALA A 8 14.81 26.09 17.02
C ALA A 8 14.25 24.77 17.60
N PRO A 9 13.11 24.77 18.31
CA PRO A 9 12.55 23.51 18.77
C PRO A 9 12.04 22.75 17.54
N ALA A 10 12.91 21.96 16.91
CA ALA A 10 12.57 21.04 15.83
C ALA A 10 11.28 20.24 16.11
N PRO A 11 10.96 19.83 17.37
CA PRO A 11 9.68 19.21 17.67
C PRO A 11 8.45 20.05 17.30
N ALA A 12 8.47 21.36 17.52
CA ALA A 12 7.32 22.23 17.22
C ALA A 12 7.05 22.32 15.71
N ILE A 13 8.10 22.37 14.89
CA ILE A 13 7.97 22.37 13.43
C ILE A 13 7.47 20.99 12.95
N GLN A 14 8.10 19.92 13.43
CA GLN A 14 7.76 18.54 13.03
C GLN A 14 6.34 18.13 13.42
N ASP A 15 5.72 18.82 14.37
CA ASP A 15 4.37 18.52 14.84
C ASP A 15 3.33 19.52 14.29
N ALA A 16 3.72 20.44 13.41
CA ALA A 16 2.87 21.51 12.87
C ALA A 16 1.61 21.01 12.14
N ALA A 17 1.66 19.82 11.53
CA ALA A 17 0.52 19.22 10.86
C ALA A 17 -0.25 18.21 11.73
N ARG A 18 0.18 17.93 12.97
CA ARG A 18 -0.48 16.94 13.82
C ARG A 18 -1.83 17.47 14.35
N PRO A 19 -2.86 16.61 14.49
CA PRO A 19 -4.07 16.95 15.21
C PRO A 19 -3.75 17.46 16.62
N GLY A 20 -4.27 18.66 16.96
CA GLY A 20 -4.04 19.27 18.28
C GLY A 20 -2.65 19.89 18.49
N GLY A 21 -1.84 20.02 17.43
CA GLY A 21 -0.54 20.71 17.51
C GLY A 21 -0.66 22.21 17.81
N ASP A 22 0.35 22.78 18.47
CA ASP A 22 0.42 24.22 18.75
C ASP A 22 0.89 24.99 17.51
N ARG A 23 -0.08 25.49 16.73
CA ARG A 23 0.19 26.27 15.51
C ARG A 23 1.02 27.52 15.80
N ALA A 24 0.79 28.22 16.91
CA ALA A 24 1.52 29.45 17.22
C ALA A 24 2.99 29.17 17.53
N ALA A 25 3.26 28.10 18.30
CA ALA A 25 4.62 27.64 18.55
C ALA A 25 5.32 27.16 17.27
N ALA A 26 4.60 26.46 16.37
CA ALA A 26 5.13 26.01 15.09
C ALA A 26 5.54 27.21 14.20
N ILE A 27 4.68 28.24 14.08
CA ILE A 27 4.98 29.45 13.31
C ILE A 27 6.23 30.14 13.84
N GLU A 28 6.32 30.32 15.17
CA GLU A 28 7.47 30.97 15.77
C GLU A 28 8.76 30.17 15.57
N ALA A 29 8.69 28.84 15.70
CA ALA A 29 9.83 27.96 15.45
C ALA A 29 10.28 28.01 13.98
N VAL A 30 9.34 27.99 13.02
CA VAL A 30 9.66 28.15 11.59
C VAL A 30 10.26 29.52 11.32
N ARG A 31 9.72 30.61 11.90
CA ARG A 31 10.26 31.97 11.74
C ARG A 31 11.71 32.07 12.24
N ILE A 32 12.01 31.48 13.39
CA ILE A 32 13.38 31.42 13.93
C ILE A 32 14.29 30.63 12.96
N ARG A 33 13.80 29.49 12.44
CA ARG A 33 14.52 28.66 11.48
C ARG A 33 14.81 29.39 10.17
N LEU A 34 13.85 30.15 9.65
CA LEU A 34 14.01 31.01 8.48
C LEU A 34 15.07 32.10 8.73
N GLY A 35 15.06 32.73 9.90
CA GLY A 35 16.08 33.71 10.29
C GLY A 35 17.50 33.12 10.29
N GLN A 36 17.67 31.86 10.74
CA GLN A 36 18.95 31.14 10.67
C GLN A 36 19.38 30.85 9.22
N LEU A 37 18.43 30.77 8.29
CA LEU A 37 18.68 30.57 6.86
C LEU A 37 18.89 31.88 6.09
N GLY A 38 18.94 33.02 6.80
CA GLY A 38 19.15 34.36 6.24
C GLY A 38 17.86 35.09 5.85
N ASP A 39 16.68 34.53 6.11
CA ASP A 39 15.39 35.15 5.81
C ASP A 39 14.89 35.99 7.00
N THR A 40 15.50 37.17 7.18
CA THR A 40 15.23 38.10 8.30
C THR A 40 14.44 39.35 7.88
N GLY A 41 14.04 39.45 6.62
CA GLY A 41 13.34 40.62 6.08
C GLY A 41 11.89 40.75 6.54
N ASP A 42 11.28 41.87 6.20
CA ASP A 42 9.85 42.12 6.44
C ASP A 42 9.00 40.97 5.88
N GLY A 43 7.95 40.60 6.62
CA GLY A 43 7.07 39.48 6.26
C GLY A 43 7.58 38.08 6.61
N ALA A 44 8.72 37.93 7.32
CA ALA A 44 9.22 36.61 7.76
C ALA A 44 8.19 35.80 8.57
N ARG A 45 7.38 36.47 9.39
CA ARG A 45 6.27 35.84 10.11
C ARG A 45 5.21 35.29 9.16
N GLN A 46 4.81 36.07 8.16
CA GLN A 46 3.81 35.66 7.17
C GLN A 46 4.30 34.48 6.34
N ARG A 47 5.59 34.47 5.94
CA ARG A 47 6.20 33.33 5.28
C ARG A 47 6.19 32.08 6.16
N ALA A 48 6.53 32.21 7.44
CA ALA A 48 6.44 31.11 8.39
C ALA A 48 5.00 30.58 8.54
N GLU A 49 4.00 31.46 8.59
CA GLU A 49 2.57 31.10 8.58
C GLU A 49 2.20 30.29 7.34
N HIS A 50 2.57 30.76 6.14
CA HIS A 50 2.31 30.04 4.89
C HIS A 50 3.00 28.67 4.83
N LEU A 51 4.24 28.54 5.33
CA LEU A 51 4.96 27.26 5.35
C LEU A 51 4.31 26.25 6.30
N VAL A 52 3.84 26.71 7.46
CA VAL A 52 3.05 25.89 8.38
C VAL A 52 1.73 25.46 7.71
N ASP A 53 1.04 26.39 7.04
CA ASP A 53 -0.22 26.09 6.36
C ASP A 53 -0.04 25.09 5.21
N LEU A 54 1.08 25.16 4.48
CA LEU A 54 1.45 24.13 3.48
C LEU A 54 1.68 22.77 4.13
N ALA A 55 2.45 22.71 5.22
CA ALA A 55 2.70 21.46 5.93
C ALA A 55 1.40 20.83 6.45
N THR A 56 0.51 21.63 7.04
CA THR A 56 -0.81 21.20 7.51
C THR A 56 -1.69 20.75 6.35
N ARG A 57 -1.71 21.49 5.23
CA ARG A 57 -2.50 21.15 4.04
C ARG A 57 -2.08 19.82 3.47
N TYR A 58 -0.79 19.62 3.15
CA TYR A 58 -0.32 18.37 2.55
C TYR A 58 -0.28 17.20 3.54
N GLY A 59 -0.19 17.48 4.84
CA GLY A 59 -0.37 16.48 5.89
C GLY A 59 -1.81 15.98 6.02
N SER A 60 -2.79 16.74 5.52
CA SER A 60 -4.24 16.41 5.60
C SER A 60 -4.88 16.13 4.25
N HIS A 61 -4.30 16.62 3.16
CA HIS A 61 -4.80 16.56 1.77
C HIS A 61 -3.61 16.31 0.83
N PRO A 62 -3.09 15.08 0.77
CA PRO A 62 -1.81 14.77 0.12
C PRO A 62 -1.82 14.99 -1.40
N PHE A 63 -2.99 15.00 -2.04
CA PHE A 63 -3.16 15.16 -3.49
C PHE A 63 -3.57 16.58 -3.89
N THR A 64 -3.30 17.57 -3.05
CA THR A 64 -3.51 18.99 -3.39
C THR A 64 -2.55 19.40 -4.53
N THR A 65 -3.06 20.01 -5.59
CA THR A 65 -2.20 20.56 -6.65
C THR A 65 -1.46 21.79 -6.15
N LEU A 66 -0.29 22.08 -6.70
CA LEU A 66 0.50 23.25 -6.34
C LEU A 66 -0.25 24.54 -6.68
N GLU A 67 -1.02 24.57 -7.77
CA GLU A 67 -1.84 25.73 -8.11
C GLU A 67 -3.01 25.94 -7.14
N GLU A 68 -3.67 24.86 -6.68
CA GLU A 68 -4.68 24.95 -5.62
C GLU A 68 -4.06 25.47 -4.32
N ALA A 69 -2.91 24.92 -3.90
CA ALA A 69 -2.20 25.35 -2.70
C ALA A 69 -1.82 26.84 -2.78
N ARG A 70 -1.35 27.32 -3.94
CA ARG A 70 -1.07 28.73 -4.18
C ARG A 70 -2.31 29.61 -3.97
N HIS A 71 -3.43 29.21 -4.57
CA HIS A 71 -4.69 29.94 -4.43
C HIS A 71 -5.19 30.00 -2.99
N LEU A 72 -5.06 28.89 -2.23
CA LEU A 72 -5.42 28.84 -0.81
C LEU A 72 -4.61 29.82 0.04
N LEU A 73 -3.34 30.04 -0.29
CA LEU A 73 -2.48 31.01 0.40
C LEU A 73 -2.68 32.45 -0.08
N GLY A 74 -3.39 32.66 -1.21
CA GLY A 74 -3.63 34.00 -1.75
C GLY A 74 -2.37 34.72 -2.25
N VAL A 75 -1.35 33.98 -2.68
CA VAL A 75 -0.08 34.54 -3.17
C VAL A 75 0.06 34.44 -4.70
N ASP A 76 0.88 35.31 -5.28
CA ASP A 76 1.25 35.20 -6.70
C ASP A 76 2.23 34.06 -6.97
N ARG A 77 2.47 33.76 -8.24
CA ARG A 77 3.34 32.63 -8.65
C ARG A 77 4.79 32.80 -8.19
N PRO A 78 5.46 33.97 -8.36
CA PRO A 78 6.81 34.17 -7.84
C PRO A 78 6.92 33.98 -6.32
N ALA A 79 5.98 34.54 -5.54
CA ALA A 79 5.98 34.39 -4.09
C ALA A 79 5.77 32.92 -3.68
N PHE A 80 4.90 32.19 -4.38
CA PHE A 80 4.70 30.77 -4.12
C PHE A 80 5.94 29.93 -4.44
N ALA A 81 6.61 30.19 -5.58
CA ALA A 81 7.86 29.54 -5.93
C ALA A 81 8.94 29.75 -4.86
N ALA A 82 9.03 30.97 -4.31
CA ALA A 82 9.91 31.27 -3.20
C ALA A 82 9.54 30.50 -1.91
N LEU A 83 8.25 30.34 -1.61
CA LEU A 83 7.78 29.52 -0.50
C LEU A 83 8.13 28.04 -0.67
N LEU A 84 8.00 27.48 -1.88
CA LEU A 84 8.42 26.11 -2.17
C LEU A 84 9.92 25.92 -1.90
N GLY A 85 10.76 26.84 -2.41
CA GLY A 85 12.21 26.80 -2.17
C GLY A 85 12.56 26.88 -0.67
N LEU A 86 11.87 27.74 0.10
CA LEU A 86 12.04 27.80 1.55
C LEU A 86 11.57 26.50 2.25
N PHE A 87 10.46 25.92 1.80
CA PHE A 87 9.94 24.66 2.35
C PHE A 87 10.97 23.54 2.22
N HIS A 88 11.61 23.38 1.06
CA HIS A 88 12.63 22.35 0.82
C HIS A 88 13.91 22.56 1.64
N ARG A 89 14.22 23.80 2.03
CA ARG A 89 15.36 24.13 2.91
C ARG A 89 15.09 23.87 4.40
N VAL A 90 13.87 23.48 4.78
CA VAL A 90 13.47 23.17 6.16
C VAL A 90 12.95 21.72 6.25
N PRO A 91 13.83 20.71 6.41
CA PRO A 91 13.45 19.29 6.45
C PRO A 91 12.41 18.93 7.52
N GLU A 92 12.33 19.71 8.59
CA GLU A 92 11.35 19.56 9.66
C GLU A 92 9.91 19.73 9.15
N LEU A 93 9.68 20.57 8.11
CA LEU A 93 8.36 20.72 7.50
C LEU A 93 7.94 19.48 6.69
N SER A 94 8.89 18.83 6.00
CA SER A 94 8.62 17.53 5.35
C SER A 94 8.26 16.46 6.39
N THR A 95 8.95 16.47 7.53
CA THR A 95 8.61 15.60 8.66
C THR A 95 7.21 15.91 9.20
N ALA A 96 6.81 17.18 9.24
CA ALA A 96 5.47 17.59 9.64
C ALA A 96 4.40 17.02 8.72
N VAL A 97 4.57 17.13 7.40
CA VAL A 97 3.65 16.53 6.41
C VAL A 97 3.51 15.03 6.64
N GLN A 98 4.61 14.30 6.82
CA GLN A 98 4.62 12.86 7.07
C GLN A 98 4.01 12.46 8.42
N ARG A 99 3.98 13.37 9.40
CA ARG A 99 3.33 13.19 10.71
C ARG A 99 1.89 13.70 10.76
N GLY A 100 1.40 14.32 9.69
CA GLY A 100 0.02 14.77 9.57
C GLY A 100 -0.97 13.61 9.55
N PRO A 101 -2.28 13.90 9.62
CA PRO A 101 -3.34 12.88 9.68
C PRO A 101 -3.29 11.87 8.53
N GLN A 102 -2.94 12.35 7.34
CA GLN A 102 -2.81 11.58 6.10
C GLN A 102 -1.34 11.34 5.71
N GLY A 103 -0.42 11.50 6.68
CA GLY A 103 1.02 11.28 6.51
C GLY A 103 1.40 9.90 5.96
N LYS A 104 0.56 8.90 6.23
CA LYS A 104 0.77 7.51 5.80
C LYS A 104 0.79 7.33 4.28
N TYR A 105 0.07 8.16 3.52
CA TYR A 105 0.17 8.13 2.04
C TYR A 105 1.59 8.47 1.59
N TRP A 106 2.23 9.44 2.25
CA TRP A 106 3.60 9.83 1.98
C TRP A 106 4.58 8.73 2.37
N THR A 107 4.53 8.26 3.61
CA THR A 107 5.53 7.34 4.14
C THR A 107 5.47 5.95 3.52
N ASN A 108 4.27 5.45 3.22
CA ASN A 108 4.07 4.06 2.79
C ASN A 108 4.01 3.90 1.27
N THR A 109 3.67 4.95 0.52
CA THR A 109 3.43 4.83 -0.93
C THR A 109 4.17 5.88 -1.74
N ILE A 110 3.90 7.16 -1.51
CA ILE A 110 4.38 8.21 -2.41
C ILE A 110 5.91 8.33 -2.33
N LEU A 111 6.50 8.55 -1.15
CA LEU A 111 7.95 8.73 -1.03
C LEU A 111 8.77 7.49 -1.42
N PRO A 112 8.33 6.24 -1.15
CA PRO A 112 8.95 5.06 -1.74
C PRO A 112 8.97 5.09 -3.27
N LEU A 113 7.86 5.43 -3.93
CA LEU A 113 7.76 5.50 -5.39
C LEU A 113 8.53 6.68 -6.00
N GLU A 114 8.56 7.82 -5.32
CA GLU A 114 9.36 9.00 -5.71
C GLU A 114 10.85 8.63 -5.76
N ARG A 115 11.35 7.95 -4.72
CA ARG A 115 12.78 7.59 -4.61
C ARG A 115 13.25 6.63 -5.70
N THR A 116 12.36 5.82 -6.28
CA THR A 116 12.72 4.92 -7.39
C THR A 116 12.61 5.56 -8.76
N GLY A 117 12.03 6.77 -8.86
CA GLY A 117 11.73 7.44 -10.12
C GLY A 117 10.55 6.82 -10.89
N ALA A 118 9.80 5.90 -10.28
CA ALA A 118 8.69 5.22 -10.95
C ALA A 118 7.54 6.19 -11.30
N LEU A 119 7.28 7.19 -10.44
CA LEU A 119 6.29 8.24 -10.71
C LEU A 119 6.70 9.11 -11.90
N ASP A 120 7.96 9.55 -11.97
CA ASP A 120 8.48 10.32 -13.10
C ASP A 120 8.44 9.52 -14.41
N ALA A 121 8.78 8.23 -14.34
CA ALA A 121 8.71 7.35 -15.50
C ALA A 121 7.26 7.26 -16.02
N ALA A 122 6.27 7.15 -15.13
CA ALA A 122 4.86 7.15 -15.50
C ALA A 122 4.39 8.50 -16.08
N VAL A 123 4.68 9.62 -15.40
CA VAL A 123 4.28 10.98 -15.85
C VAL A 123 4.89 11.33 -17.21
N HIS A 124 6.14 10.93 -17.46
CA HIS A 124 6.84 11.27 -18.70
C HIS A 124 6.79 10.16 -19.76
N GLY A 125 6.01 9.10 -19.56
CA GLY A 125 5.88 8.00 -20.53
C GLY A 125 7.21 7.30 -20.84
N ARG A 126 8.11 7.19 -19.86
CA ARG A 126 9.39 6.49 -20.02
C ARG A 126 9.22 5.02 -19.61
N PRO A 127 9.68 4.07 -20.44
CA PRO A 127 9.72 2.67 -20.04
C PRO A 127 10.60 2.47 -18.80
N ALA A 128 10.10 1.68 -17.84
CA ALA A 128 10.83 1.27 -16.65
C ALA A 128 10.35 -0.12 -16.22
N PHE A 129 11.23 -0.90 -15.58
CA PHE A 129 10.79 -2.13 -14.94
C PHE A 129 9.81 -1.78 -13.80
N PRO A 130 8.67 -2.48 -13.65
CA PRO A 130 7.66 -2.11 -12.67
C PRO A 130 8.21 -2.10 -11.25
N TYR A 131 7.87 -1.07 -10.46
CA TYR A 131 8.22 -1.01 -9.04
C TYR A 131 7.63 -2.20 -8.25
N SER A 132 6.43 -2.68 -8.63
CA SER A 132 5.76 -3.82 -8.02
C SER A 132 5.21 -4.78 -9.08
N VAL A 133 5.46 -6.07 -8.91
CA VAL A 133 4.96 -7.14 -9.79
C VAL A 133 4.27 -8.21 -8.94
N GLY A 134 2.95 -8.34 -9.12
CA GLY A 134 2.18 -9.42 -8.50
C GLY A 134 2.17 -10.65 -9.37
N LEU A 135 2.72 -11.78 -8.90
CA LEU A 135 2.60 -13.06 -9.59
C LEU A 135 1.39 -13.81 -9.07
N TYR A 136 0.51 -14.25 -9.96
CA TYR A 136 -0.77 -14.91 -9.64
C TYR A 136 -0.74 -16.39 -10.01
N PRO A 137 -0.03 -17.24 -9.23
CA PRO A 137 0.32 -18.59 -9.63
C PRO A 137 -0.77 -19.63 -9.35
N GLY A 138 -1.79 -19.29 -8.57
CA GLY A 138 -2.79 -20.25 -8.12
C GLY A 138 -3.62 -20.80 -9.29
N PRO A 139 -3.68 -22.12 -9.52
CA PRO A 139 -4.59 -22.71 -10.52
C PRO A 139 -6.04 -22.79 -10.07
N THR A 140 -6.31 -22.79 -8.76
CA THR A 140 -7.66 -22.95 -8.18
C THR A 140 -7.78 -22.20 -6.85
N CYS A 141 -9.00 -22.02 -6.35
CA CYS A 141 -9.22 -21.61 -4.96
C CYS A 141 -10.33 -22.45 -4.32
N MET A 142 -10.15 -22.82 -3.05
CA MET A 142 -11.11 -23.62 -2.28
C MET A 142 -12.24 -22.81 -1.67
N PHE A 143 -12.11 -21.48 -1.61
CA PHE A 143 -13.13 -20.56 -1.08
C PHE A 143 -13.96 -19.95 -2.21
N ARG A 144 -15.14 -19.42 -1.89
CA ARG A 144 -15.97 -18.62 -2.78
C ARG A 144 -16.45 -17.38 -2.03
N CYS A 145 -15.50 -16.51 -1.68
CA CYS A 145 -15.83 -15.39 -0.81
C CYS A 145 -16.83 -14.42 -1.46
N HIS A 146 -17.86 -13.96 -0.74
CA HIS A 146 -18.92 -13.14 -1.35
C HIS A 146 -18.43 -11.81 -1.92
N PHE A 147 -17.40 -11.21 -1.33
CA PHE A 147 -16.77 -9.97 -1.80
C PHE A 147 -15.70 -10.21 -2.87
N CYS A 148 -15.28 -11.46 -3.04
CA CYS A 148 -14.32 -11.80 -4.07
C CYS A 148 -15.11 -12.01 -5.36
N VAL A 149 -14.72 -11.30 -6.43
CA VAL A 149 -15.34 -11.37 -7.76
C VAL A 149 -15.45 -12.79 -8.36
N ARG A 150 -14.84 -13.79 -7.71
CA ARG A 150 -14.80 -15.22 -8.04
C ARG A 150 -16.12 -15.98 -7.83
N VAL A 151 -17.28 -15.37 -8.06
CA VAL A 151 -18.60 -16.00 -7.85
C VAL A 151 -18.85 -17.21 -8.78
N THR A 152 -17.94 -17.55 -9.70
CA THR A 152 -18.19 -18.55 -10.76
C THR A 152 -17.28 -19.78 -10.78
N GLY A 153 -16.37 -19.97 -9.81
CA GLY A 153 -15.54 -21.20 -9.75
C GLY A 153 -14.47 -21.28 -10.85
N ALA A 154 -13.94 -20.13 -11.27
CA ALA A 154 -12.83 -20.03 -12.21
C ALA A 154 -11.62 -20.87 -11.77
N ARG A 155 -10.94 -21.45 -12.76
CA ARG A 155 -9.74 -22.28 -12.59
C ARG A 155 -8.89 -22.21 -13.85
N TYR A 156 -7.59 -22.42 -13.68
CA TYR A 156 -6.70 -22.71 -14.78
C TYR A 156 -6.61 -24.22 -15.00
N GLU A 157 -6.44 -24.63 -16.25
CA GLU A 157 -6.20 -26.03 -16.59
C GLU A 157 -4.84 -26.50 -16.07
N THR A 158 -4.77 -27.75 -15.58
CA THR A 158 -3.52 -28.31 -15.02
C THR A 158 -2.37 -28.29 -16.03
N SER A 159 -2.67 -28.39 -17.33
CA SER A 159 -1.68 -28.29 -18.41
C SER A 159 -0.95 -26.94 -18.46
N ALA A 160 -1.55 -25.86 -17.94
CA ALA A 160 -0.93 -24.53 -17.90
C ALA A 160 0.19 -24.42 -16.86
N LEU A 161 0.19 -25.25 -15.80
CA LEU A 161 1.10 -25.11 -14.66
C LEU A 161 2.58 -25.17 -15.04
N LYS A 162 2.97 -26.11 -15.91
CA LYS A 162 4.39 -26.27 -16.27
C LYS A 162 4.91 -25.05 -17.01
N ALA A 163 4.17 -24.56 -18.00
CA ALA A 163 4.54 -23.39 -18.78
C ALA A 163 4.46 -22.12 -17.93
N GLY A 164 3.38 -21.95 -17.16
CA GLY A 164 3.20 -20.81 -16.27
C GLY A 164 4.28 -20.71 -15.19
N ASN A 165 4.68 -21.82 -14.57
CA ASN A 165 5.77 -21.81 -13.59
C ASN A 165 7.13 -21.48 -14.24
N ALA A 166 7.38 -21.94 -15.48
CA ALA A 166 8.59 -21.55 -16.20
C ALA A 166 8.60 -20.05 -16.53
N MET A 167 7.44 -19.48 -16.91
CA MET A 167 7.27 -18.05 -17.14
C MET A 167 7.45 -17.24 -15.86
N PHE A 168 6.86 -17.65 -14.73
CA PHE A 168 7.09 -16.96 -13.46
C PHE A 168 8.56 -16.99 -13.04
N ALA A 169 9.26 -18.09 -13.31
CA ALA A 169 10.69 -18.17 -13.06
C ALA A 169 11.48 -17.15 -13.91
N SER A 170 11.10 -16.93 -15.18
CA SER A 170 11.75 -15.91 -16.02
C SER A 170 11.46 -14.50 -15.52
N VAL A 171 10.22 -14.19 -15.12
CA VAL A 171 9.88 -12.89 -14.50
C VAL A 171 10.68 -12.68 -13.21
N ILE A 172 10.82 -13.71 -12.38
CA ILE A 172 11.66 -13.66 -11.17
C ILE A 172 13.11 -13.40 -11.53
N ASP A 173 13.64 -13.90 -12.65
CA ASP A 173 15.03 -13.67 -13.08
C ASP A 173 15.28 -12.27 -13.66
N GLU A 174 14.25 -11.62 -14.19
CA GLU A 174 14.34 -10.27 -14.76
C GLU A 174 14.46 -9.16 -13.70
N VAL A 175 14.04 -9.42 -12.46
CA VAL A 175 13.97 -8.39 -11.40
C VAL A 175 15.36 -7.76 -11.18
N PRO A 176 15.50 -6.43 -11.23
CA PRO A 176 16.77 -5.78 -10.93
C PRO A 176 17.24 -6.06 -9.49
N GLU A 177 18.53 -6.32 -9.30
CA GLU A 177 19.12 -6.60 -7.97
C GLU A 177 18.95 -5.43 -6.98
N THR A 178 18.78 -4.20 -7.49
CA THR A 178 18.55 -3.00 -6.69
C THR A 178 17.12 -2.89 -6.16
N GLN A 179 16.21 -3.81 -6.52
CA GLN A 179 14.80 -3.78 -6.15
C GLN A 179 14.33 -5.12 -5.56
N PRO A 180 14.86 -5.55 -4.40
CA PRO A 180 14.58 -6.87 -3.84
C PRO A 180 13.10 -7.10 -3.50
N SER A 181 12.35 -6.05 -3.18
CA SER A 181 10.95 -6.15 -2.76
C SER A 181 9.92 -6.03 -3.89
N THR A 182 10.34 -6.02 -5.16
CA THR A 182 9.45 -5.79 -6.31
C THR A 182 8.39 -6.88 -6.47
N VAL A 183 8.75 -8.14 -6.24
CA VAL A 183 7.89 -9.28 -6.60
C VAL A 183 7.23 -9.92 -5.39
N TYR A 184 5.93 -10.24 -5.50
CA TYR A 184 5.18 -10.96 -4.48
C TYR A 184 4.24 -12.00 -5.12
N PHE A 185 3.88 -13.03 -4.37
CA PHE A 185 2.87 -14.02 -4.78
C PHE A 185 1.51 -13.64 -4.20
N SER A 186 0.47 -13.63 -5.04
CA SER A 186 -0.91 -13.35 -4.61
C SER A 186 -1.92 -13.87 -5.62
N GLY A 187 -3.17 -13.40 -5.53
CA GLY A 187 -4.11 -13.10 -6.61
C GLY A 187 -4.48 -14.18 -7.63
N GLY A 188 -5.44 -13.82 -8.49
CA GLY A 188 -6.10 -14.68 -9.46
C GLY A 188 -6.96 -15.77 -8.80
N LEU A 189 -6.31 -16.64 -8.02
CA LEU A 189 -6.89 -17.74 -7.24
C LEU A 189 -6.06 -17.92 -5.94
N GLU A 190 -5.88 -19.13 -5.40
CA GLU A 190 -5.06 -19.34 -4.18
C GLU A 190 -3.65 -19.85 -4.54
N PRO A 191 -2.59 -19.09 -4.24
CA PRO A 191 -1.21 -19.47 -4.58
C PRO A 191 -0.78 -20.83 -4.02
N LEU A 192 -1.16 -21.19 -2.79
CA LEU A 192 -0.79 -22.47 -2.19
C LEU A 192 -1.40 -23.69 -2.90
N THR A 193 -2.29 -23.49 -3.88
CA THR A 193 -2.77 -24.58 -4.75
C THR A 193 -1.82 -24.89 -5.91
N ASN A 194 -0.78 -24.07 -6.14
CA ASN A 194 0.25 -24.36 -7.13
C ASN A 194 1.34 -25.27 -6.53
N PRO A 195 1.58 -26.47 -7.09
CA PRO A 195 2.59 -27.40 -6.56
C PRO A 195 4.04 -26.98 -6.81
N GLY A 196 4.29 -25.96 -7.63
CA GLY A 196 5.62 -25.41 -7.92
C GLY A 196 5.94 -24.10 -7.18
N LEU A 197 5.05 -23.62 -6.31
CA LEU A 197 5.24 -22.35 -5.59
C LEU A 197 6.52 -22.35 -4.75
N GLY A 198 6.84 -23.48 -4.10
CA GLY A 198 8.06 -23.62 -3.31
C GLY A 198 9.33 -23.39 -4.13
N GLU A 199 9.41 -23.92 -5.35
CA GLU A 199 10.59 -23.70 -6.20
C GLU A 199 10.71 -22.24 -6.65
N LEU A 200 9.58 -21.58 -6.96
CA LEU A 200 9.56 -20.16 -7.29
C LEU A 200 10.04 -19.31 -6.10
N ALA A 201 9.56 -19.62 -4.88
CA ALA A 201 10.00 -18.94 -3.66
C ALA A 201 11.49 -19.16 -3.37
N ALA A 202 11.99 -20.38 -3.50
CA ALA A 202 13.42 -20.68 -3.36
C ALA A 202 14.26 -19.95 -4.39
N ARG A 203 13.78 -19.85 -5.65
CA ARG A 203 14.45 -19.11 -6.71
C ARG A 203 14.60 -17.64 -6.38
N GLY A 204 13.51 -16.99 -5.95
CA GLY A 204 13.57 -15.59 -5.51
C GLY A 204 14.48 -15.38 -4.31
N GLY A 205 14.43 -16.28 -3.31
CA GLY A 205 15.33 -16.23 -2.16
C GLY A 205 16.81 -16.36 -2.54
N ARG A 206 17.16 -17.24 -3.50
CA ARG A 206 18.54 -17.34 -4.03
C ARG A 206 19.01 -16.07 -4.74
N ARG A 207 18.09 -15.29 -5.30
CA ARG A 207 18.35 -13.97 -5.89
C ARG A 207 18.37 -12.83 -4.87
N GLY A 208 18.11 -13.11 -3.58
CA GLY A 208 18.03 -12.10 -2.54
C GLY A 208 16.75 -11.26 -2.57
N LEU A 209 15.67 -11.76 -3.20
CA LEU A 209 14.39 -11.06 -3.26
C LEU A 209 13.59 -11.23 -1.96
N ASP A 210 12.95 -10.16 -1.52
CA ASP A 210 12.08 -10.10 -0.35
C ASP A 210 10.64 -10.53 -0.69
N MET A 211 10.48 -11.73 -1.24
CA MET A 211 9.19 -12.19 -1.74
C MET A 211 8.19 -12.43 -0.61
N THR A 212 7.01 -11.83 -0.73
CA THR A 212 5.89 -12.04 0.19
C THR A 212 4.82 -12.91 -0.45
N LEU A 213 4.26 -13.86 0.31
CA LEU A 213 3.11 -14.66 -0.09
C LEU A 213 1.84 -14.13 0.56
N TYR A 214 0.83 -13.79 -0.25
CA TYR A 214 -0.54 -13.54 0.21
C TYR A 214 -1.36 -14.82 0.00
N THR A 215 -1.94 -15.34 1.07
CA THR A 215 -2.65 -16.63 1.07
C THR A 215 -3.83 -16.61 2.02
N ASN A 216 -4.80 -17.51 1.83
CA ASN A 216 -5.80 -17.80 2.84
C ASN A 216 -5.36 -18.84 3.91
N ALA A 217 -4.14 -19.37 3.80
CA ALA A 217 -3.52 -20.36 4.68
C ALA A 217 -4.28 -21.69 4.87
N TYR A 218 -5.39 -21.93 4.18
CA TYR A 218 -6.15 -23.19 4.30
C TYR A 218 -5.32 -24.42 3.87
N ALA A 219 -4.42 -24.21 2.90
CA ALA A 219 -3.49 -25.22 2.39
C ALA A 219 -2.07 -25.13 2.99
N LEU A 220 -1.84 -24.28 3.99
CA LEU A 220 -0.55 -24.14 4.68
C LEU A 220 -0.39 -25.24 5.75
N THR A 221 -0.31 -26.49 5.32
CA THR A 221 -0.18 -27.64 6.22
C THR A 221 1.28 -28.12 6.29
N ASP A 222 1.63 -28.90 7.32
CA ASP A 222 2.94 -29.57 7.42
C ASP A 222 3.30 -30.31 6.12
N ARG A 223 2.36 -31.07 5.56
CA ARG A 223 2.55 -31.77 4.27
C ARG A 223 2.87 -30.82 3.11
N THR A 224 2.29 -29.62 3.09
CA THR A 224 2.60 -28.61 2.06
C THR A 224 4.02 -28.09 2.26
N LEU A 225 4.44 -27.81 3.51
CA LEU A 225 5.79 -27.34 3.84
C LEU A 225 6.84 -28.40 3.50
N GLU A 226 6.59 -29.67 3.81
CA GLU A 226 7.46 -30.81 3.45
C GLU A 226 7.63 -30.96 1.93
N ARG A 227 6.53 -30.81 1.18
CA ARG A 227 6.54 -30.93 -0.29
C ARG A 227 7.13 -29.71 -0.98
N GLN A 228 7.11 -28.56 -0.33
CA GLN A 228 7.50 -27.27 -0.89
C GLN A 228 8.44 -26.53 0.08
N PRO A 229 9.63 -27.09 0.38
CA PRO A 229 10.53 -26.55 1.40
C PRO A 229 11.01 -25.13 1.06
N GLY A 230 10.99 -24.74 -0.22
CA GLY A 230 11.32 -23.38 -0.63
C GLY A 230 10.38 -22.29 -0.12
N LEU A 231 9.22 -22.64 0.45
CA LEU A 231 8.36 -21.68 1.16
C LEU A 231 9.08 -21.04 2.37
N TRP A 232 10.09 -21.69 2.94
CA TRP A 232 10.93 -21.13 4.00
C TRP A 232 11.89 -20.04 3.51
N SER A 233 12.05 -19.86 2.20
CA SER A 233 12.83 -18.78 1.60
C SER A 233 12.04 -17.47 1.44
N LEU A 234 10.75 -17.47 1.77
CA LEU A 234 9.92 -16.26 1.71
C LEU A 234 10.36 -15.25 2.78
N HIS A 235 10.30 -13.97 2.44
CA HIS A 235 10.48 -12.88 3.39
C HIS A 235 9.29 -12.82 4.37
N ALA A 236 8.08 -12.96 3.84
CA ALA A 236 6.87 -12.95 4.66
C ALA A 236 5.73 -13.82 4.07
N ILE A 237 4.87 -14.30 4.96
CA ILE A 237 3.55 -14.85 4.64
C ILE A 237 2.52 -13.96 5.31
N ARG A 238 1.59 -13.41 4.52
CA ARG A 238 0.43 -12.65 5.00
C ARG A 238 -0.85 -13.43 4.74
N THR A 239 -1.52 -13.82 5.81
CA THR A 239 -2.75 -14.61 5.74
C THR A 239 -3.98 -13.72 5.76
N SER A 240 -4.81 -13.78 4.73
CA SER A 240 -6.13 -13.15 4.73
C SER A 240 -7.07 -13.88 5.68
N LEU A 241 -7.52 -13.20 6.74
CA LEU A 241 -8.45 -13.72 7.73
C LEU A 241 -9.87 -13.24 7.40
N TYR A 242 -10.82 -14.17 7.31
CA TYR A 242 -12.18 -13.92 6.81
C TYR A 242 -13.29 -13.95 7.88
N GLY A 243 -12.89 -13.86 9.15
CA GLY A 243 -13.75 -13.99 10.33
C GLY A 243 -12.92 -14.43 11.54
N LEU A 244 -13.56 -14.60 12.69
CA LEU A 244 -12.93 -15.09 13.93
C LEU A 244 -13.68 -16.28 14.53
N SER A 245 -14.60 -16.87 13.76
CA SER A 245 -15.29 -18.13 14.07
C SER A 245 -15.55 -18.91 12.79
N ASP A 246 -15.89 -20.21 12.92
CA ASP A 246 -16.30 -21.02 11.77
C ASP A 246 -17.59 -20.49 11.12
N GLU A 247 -18.52 -19.94 11.91
CA GLU A 247 -19.75 -19.33 11.40
C GLU A 247 -19.46 -18.12 10.52
N GLU A 248 -18.62 -17.19 11.02
CA GLU A 248 -18.22 -16.00 10.25
C GLU A 248 -17.43 -16.39 9.00
N TYR A 249 -16.49 -17.33 9.12
CA TYR A 249 -15.72 -17.80 7.97
C TYR A 249 -16.60 -18.47 6.93
N GLU A 250 -17.58 -19.29 7.33
CA GLU A 250 -18.47 -19.95 6.39
C GLU A 250 -19.38 -18.92 5.71
N ALA A 251 -19.93 -17.96 6.44
CA ALA A 251 -20.70 -16.85 5.88
C ALA A 251 -19.88 -16.06 4.85
N THR A 252 -18.59 -15.86 5.13
CA THR A 252 -17.70 -15.12 4.23
C THR A 252 -17.29 -15.94 3.02
N THR A 253 -16.78 -17.17 3.24
CA THR A 253 -16.03 -17.98 2.26
C THR A 253 -16.82 -19.10 1.61
N THR A 254 -18.04 -19.36 2.11
CA THR A 254 -18.91 -20.52 1.81
C THR A 254 -18.28 -21.88 2.08
N LYS A 255 -17.20 -21.93 2.88
CA LYS A 255 -16.47 -23.18 3.19
C LYS A 255 -16.70 -23.57 4.65
N PRO A 256 -17.43 -24.65 4.92
CA PRO A 256 -17.67 -25.10 6.29
C PRO A 256 -16.39 -25.49 7.02
N ARG A 257 -16.33 -25.16 8.32
CA ARG A 257 -15.22 -25.50 9.23
C ARG A 257 -13.84 -25.01 8.76
N ALA A 258 -13.81 -23.92 8.00
CA ALA A 258 -12.56 -23.41 7.44
C ALA A 258 -11.71 -22.65 8.46
N PHE A 259 -12.33 -21.93 9.40
CA PHE A 259 -11.59 -21.16 10.40
C PHE A 259 -10.79 -22.06 11.32
N GLY A 260 -11.40 -23.12 11.85
CA GLY A 260 -10.72 -24.07 12.74
C GLY A 260 -9.47 -24.66 12.10
N ARG A 261 -9.52 -24.97 10.81
CA ARG A 261 -8.36 -25.45 10.04
C ARG A 261 -7.31 -24.36 9.81
N VAL A 262 -7.72 -23.15 9.44
CA VAL A 262 -6.79 -22.02 9.24
C VAL A 262 -6.06 -21.71 10.54
N ARG A 263 -6.77 -21.66 11.68
CA ARG A 263 -6.17 -21.49 13.00
C ARG A 263 -5.13 -22.57 13.31
N GLU A 264 -5.47 -23.84 13.05
CA GLU A 264 -4.53 -24.95 13.28
C GLU A 264 -3.29 -24.83 12.41
N ASN A 265 -3.47 -24.57 11.11
CA ASN A 265 -2.37 -24.38 10.18
C ASN A 265 -1.44 -23.23 10.58
N LEU A 266 -2.00 -22.10 11.03
CA LEU A 266 -1.21 -20.95 11.49
C LEU A 266 -0.37 -21.29 12.71
N GLY A 267 -0.98 -21.92 13.73
CA GLY A 267 -0.25 -22.31 14.92
C GLY A 267 0.83 -23.36 14.65
N ALA A 268 0.52 -24.39 13.84
CA ALA A 268 1.50 -25.38 13.42
C ALA A 268 2.65 -24.74 12.63
N TYR A 269 2.35 -23.83 11.69
CA TYR A 269 3.38 -23.10 10.97
C TYR A 269 4.27 -22.28 11.92
N MET A 270 3.71 -21.63 12.95
CA MET A 270 4.49 -20.87 13.94
C MET A 270 5.43 -21.75 14.76
N GLU A 271 5.01 -22.96 15.13
CA GLU A 271 5.85 -23.96 15.79
C GLU A 271 6.98 -24.41 14.86
N ARG A 272 6.65 -24.84 13.62
CA ARG A 272 7.65 -25.24 12.61
C ARG A 272 8.64 -24.12 12.29
N ARG A 273 8.14 -22.89 12.14
CA ARG A 273 8.98 -21.72 11.89
C ARG A 273 10.03 -21.53 12.99
N ALA A 274 9.64 -21.73 14.25
CA ALA A 274 10.55 -21.66 15.39
C ALA A 274 11.56 -22.82 15.38
N GLU A 275 11.11 -24.06 15.15
CA GLU A 275 11.97 -25.26 15.03
C GLU A 275 13.03 -25.12 13.93
N HIS A 276 12.63 -24.56 12.78
CA HIS A 276 13.51 -24.33 11.63
C HIS A 276 14.42 -23.11 11.78
N GLY A 277 14.21 -22.25 12.78
CA GLY A 277 14.88 -20.96 12.88
C GLY A 277 14.64 -20.06 11.66
N ALA A 278 13.47 -20.20 11.01
CA ALA A 278 13.22 -19.53 9.73
C ALA A 278 13.00 -18.01 9.90
N PRO A 279 13.64 -17.18 9.06
CA PRO A 279 13.52 -15.72 9.15
C PRO A 279 12.16 -15.21 8.66
N THR A 280 11.39 -16.03 7.95
CA THR A 280 10.09 -15.67 7.37
C THR A 280 9.15 -15.06 8.41
N ARG A 281 8.66 -13.86 8.10
CA ARG A 281 7.68 -13.17 8.93
C ARG A 281 6.29 -13.72 8.67
N LEU A 282 5.46 -13.85 9.69
CA LEU A 282 4.06 -14.28 9.58
C LEU A 282 3.18 -13.13 10.04
N GLY A 283 2.18 -12.79 9.23
CA GLY A 283 1.19 -11.82 9.63
C GLY A 283 -0.19 -12.13 9.09
N LEU A 284 -1.16 -11.35 9.56
CA LEU A 284 -2.56 -11.46 9.17
C LEU A 284 -3.00 -10.20 8.41
N ASN A 285 -3.99 -10.36 7.54
CA ASN A 285 -4.75 -9.27 6.95
C ASN A 285 -6.22 -9.43 7.34
N TYR A 286 -6.73 -8.46 8.08
CA TYR A 286 -8.10 -8.42 8.57
C TYR A 286 -8.85 -7.24 7.96
N ILE A 287 -10.06 -7.49 7.47
CA ILE A 287 -10.95 -6.45 6.95
C ILE A 287 -12.08 -6.26 7.95
N ILE A 288 -12.25 -5.03 8.44
CA ILE A 288 -13.37 -4.65 9.29
C ILE A 288 -14.60 -4.49 8.40
N LEU A 289 -15.56 -5.40 8.55
CA LEU A 289 -16.85 -5.33 7.89
C LEU A 289 -17.78 -4.33 8.62
N PRO A 290 -18.80 -3.77 7.92
CA PRO A 290 -19.81 -2.95 8.57
C PRO A 290 -20.46 -3.65 9.76
N GLY A 291 -20.66 -2.91 10.84
CA GLY A 291 -21.25 -3.35 12.09
C GLY A 291 -20.34 -4.19 12.98
N ARG A 292 -19.07 -4.42 12.60
CA ARG A 292 -18.17 -5.39 13.27
C ARG A 292 -16.90 -4.78 13.87
N ALA A 293 -16.94 -3.51 14.25
CA ALA A 293 -15.79 -2.86 14.88
C ALA A 293 -15.42 -3.48 16.24
N ASP A 294 -16.39 -4.09 16.93
CA ASP A 294 -16.22 -4.83 18.18
C ASP A 294 -15.28 -6.05 18.04
N ARG A 295 -15.21 -6.66 16.85
CA ARG A 295 -14.35 -7.81 16.55
C ARG A 295 -12.85 -7.49 16.62
N LEU A 296 -12.47 -6.22 16.69
CA LEU A 296 -11.06 -5.84 16.84
C LEU A 296 -10.44 -6.36 18.14
N MET A 297 -11.20 -6.45 19.24
CA MET A 297 -10.69 -7.04 20.49
C MET A 297 -10.50 -8.54 20.32
N ASP A 298 -11.50 -9.22 19.75
CA ASP A 298 -11.44 -10.66 19.46
C ASP A 298 -10.24 -11.02 18.56
N LEU A 299 -9.85 -10.11 17.64
CA LEU A 299 -8.65 -10.27 16.83
C LEU A 299 -7.38 -10.27 17.67
N VAL A 300 -7.27 -9.42 18.68
CA VAL A 300 -6.12 -9.40 19.60
C VAL A 300 -6.08 -10.70 20.39
N ASP A 301 -7.22 -11.15 20.92
CA ASP A 301 -7.31 -12.41 21.66
C ASP A 301 -6.94 -13.62 20.78
N PHE A 302 -7.39 -13.62 19.53
CA PHE A 302 -7.00 -14.64 18.56
C PHE A 302 -5.49 -14.66 18.32
N VAL A 303 -4.85 -13.49 18.14
CA VAL A 303 -3.40 -13.41 17.98
C VAL A 303 -2.68 -13.88 19.24
N ALA A 304 -3.13 -13.47 20.42
CA ALA A 304 -2.55 -13.89 21.70
C ALA A 304 -2.61 -15.42 21.86
N GLY A 305 -3.73 -16.05 21.49
CA GLY A 305 -3.86 -17.51 21.50
C GLY A 305 -2.94 -18.23 20.50
N LEU A 306 -2.60 -17.60 19.37
CA LEU A 306 -1.57 -18.11 18.45
C LEU A 306 -0.17 -17.96 19.04
N ASP A 307 0.13 -16.81 19.65
CA ASP A 307 1.43 -16.52 20.26
C ASP A 307 1.75 -17.48 21.41
N GLU A 308 0.74 -17.93 22.17
CA GLU A 308 0.87 -18.94 23.22
C GLU A 308 1.43 -20.29 22.70
N ARG A 309 1.21 -20.62 21.42
CA ARG A 309 1.77 -21.83 20.79
C ARG A 309 3.25 -21.71 20.45
N SER A 310 3.74 -20.51 20.17
CA SER A 310 5.15 -20.27 19.83
C SER A 310 5.67 -18.99 20.48
N PRO A 311 5.83 -18.96 21.83
CA PRO A 311 6.19 -17.74 22.56
C PRO A 311 7.54 -17.15 22.16
N GLY A 312 8.48 -17.99 21.70
CA GLY A 312 9.78 -17.55 21.21
C GLY A 312 9.76 -16.97 19.79
N ARG A 313 8.65 -17.14 19.06
CA ARG A 313 8.49 -16.65 17.68
C ARG A 313 7.02 -16.28 17.41
N PRO A 314 6.49 -15.23 18.08
CA PRO A 314 5.11 -14.81 17.96
C PRO A 314 4.79 -14.27 16.56
N LEU A 315 3.51 -14.00 16.30
CA LEU A 315 3.06 -13.35 15.08
C LEU A 315 3.72 -11.97 14.92
N ASP A 316 4.21 -11.66 13.72
CA ASP A 316 4.99 -10.45 13.49
C ASP A 316 4.11 -9.22 13.25
N PHE A 317 3.00 -9.37 12.53
CA PHE A 317 2.17 -8.22 12.16
C PHE A 317 0.71 -8.54 11.86
N VAL A 318 -0.13 -7.54 12.03
CA VAL A 318 -1.53 -7.50 11.58
C VAL A 318 -1.72 -6.27 10.71
N THR A 319 -2.23 -6.47 9.50
CA THR A 319 -2.73 -5.41 8.63
C THR A 319 -4.23 -5.33 8.79
N VAL A 320 -4.77 -4.14 9.11
CA VAL A 320 -6.21 -3.92 9.27
C VAL A 320 -6.69 -2.96 8.20
N ARG A 321 -7.75 -3.33 7.48
CA ARG A 321 -8.37 -2.52 6.43
C ARG A 321 -9.87 -2.36 6.73
N GLU A 322 -10.47 -1.31 6.20
CA GLU A 322 -11.91 -1.09 6.26
C GLU A 322 -12.53 -1.63 4.97
N ASP A 323 -13.68 -2.30 5.09
CA ASP A 323 -14.49 -2.59 3.92
C ASP A 323 -15.24 -1.32 3.48
N TYR A 324 -14.98 -0.89 2.26
CA TYR A 324 -15.63 0.28 1.64
C TYR A 324 -16.70 -0.10 0.62
N SER A 325 -16.93 -1.40 0.41
CA SER A 325 -17.83 -1.92 -0.62
C SER A 325 -19.31 -1.74 -0.26
N GLY A 326 -20.17 -1.91 -1.26
CA GLY A 326 -21.63 -1.97 -1.10
C GLY A 326 -22.33 -0.64 -0.77
N ARG A 327 -21.63 0.50 -0.89
CA ARG A 327 -22.15 1.83 -0.56
C ARG A 327 -21.69 2.87 -1.58
N ASP A 328 -22.63 3.69 -2.04
CA ASP A 328 -22.42 4.70 -3.08
C ASP A 328 -21.26 5.65 -2.75
N ASP A 329 -21.18 6.13 -1.51
CA ASP A 329 -20.08 6.98 -1.03
C ASP A 329 -19.04 6.24 -0.17
N GLY A 330 -19.26 4.95 0.09
CA GLY A 330 -18.39 4.12 0.93
C GLY A 330 -18.50 4.34 2.42
N ARG A 331 -19.42 5.21 2.87
CA ARG A 331 -19.38 5.71 4.24
C ARG A 331 -20.18 4.82 5.19
N LEU A 332 -19.58 4.57 6.35
CA LEU A 332 -20.32 4.13 7.52
C LEU A 332 -21.24 5.27 7.97
N ALA A 333 -22.37 4.92 8.60
CA ALA A 333 -23.23 5.90 9.25
C ALA A 333 -22.42 6.64 10.33
N ALA A 334 -22.77 7.90 10.63
CA ALA A 334 -21.96 8.75 11.51
C ALA A 334 -21.75 8.16 12.91
N ASP A 335 -22.77 7.50 13.46
CA ASP A 335 -22.73 6.80 14.74
C ASP A 335 -21.81 5.56 14.67
N GLU A 336 -21.89 4.80 13.57
CA GLU A 336 -21.02 3.65 13.33
C GLU A 336 -19.56 4.05 13.11
N ARG A 337 -19.33 5.15 12.40
CA ARG A 337 -17.99 5.74 12.20
C ARG A 337 -17.38 6.18 13.53
N ALA A 338 -18.17 6.76 14.42
CA ALA A 338 -17.75 7.12 15.77
C ALA A 338 -17.40 5.87 16.60
N ARG A 339 -18.23 4.82 16.54
CA ARG A 339 -17.93 3.53 17.19
C ARG A 339 -16.64 2.90 16.66
N LEU A 340 -16.41 2.95 15.35
CA LEU A 340 -15.18 2.46 14.73
C LEU A 340 -13.94 3.21 15.23
N ARG A 341 -14.01 4.55 15.30
CA ARG A 341 -12.93 5.37 15.86
C ARG A 341 -12.57 4.93 17.28
N ASP A 342 -13.58 4.82 18.14
CA ASP A 342 -13.37 4.49 19.55
C ASP A 342 -12.80 3.06 19.67
N ALA A 343 -13.34 2.11 18.90
CA ALA A 343 -12.83 0.74 18.82
C ALA A 343 -11.38 0.66 18.32
N LEU A 344 -10.95 1.48 17.36
CA LEU A 344 -9.56 1.51 16.88
C LEU A 344 -8.59 1.99 17.96
N ARG A 345 -8.98 3.00 18.75
CA ARG A 345 -8.16 3.47 19.88
C ARG A 345 -7.99 2.36 20.90
N ASP A 346 -9.11 1.76 21.31
CA ASP A 346 -9.14 0.73 22.34
C ASP A 346 -8.39 -0.52 21.85
N PHE A 347 -8.51 -0.87 20.56
CA PHE A 347 -7.77 -1.96 19.90
C PHE A 347 -6.26 -1.79 20.01
N THR A 348 -5.75 -0.61 19.68
CA THR A 348 -4.31 -0.37 19.74
C THR A 348 -3.76 -0.31 21.17
N ALA A 349 -4.58 0.10 22.14
CA ALA A 349 -4.20 0.04 23.55
C ALA A 349 -4.18 -1.40 24.04
N TYR A 350 -5.24 -2.15 23.77
CA TYR A 350 -5.38 -3.55 24.18
C TYR A 350 -4.29 -4.45 23.58
N ALA A 351 -3.97 -4.28 22.30
CA ALA A 351 -2.89 -5.02 21.65
C ALA A 351 -1.50 -4.75 22.24
N ARG A 352 -1.22 -3.53 22.72
CA ARG A 352 0.06 -3.22 23.38
C ARG A 352 0.23 -3.97 24.70
N GLU A 353 -0.88 -4.22 25.40
CA GLU A 353 -0.87 -4.95 26.66
C GLU A 353 -0.83 -6.46 26.42
N ARG A 354 -1.66 -6.98 25.51
CA ARG A 354 -1.85 -8.43 25.32
C ARG A 354 -0.84 -9.06 24.36
N THR A 355 -0.39 -8.32 23.35
CA THR A 355 0.51 -8.77 22.27
C THR A 355 1.59 -7.71 21.98
N PRO A 356 2.48 -7.38 22.93
CA PRO A 356 3.38 -6.21 22.85
C PRO A 356 4.37 -6.25 21.67
N SER A 357 4.66 -7.43 21.11
CA SER A 357 5.53 -7.60 19.93
C SER A 357 4.81 -7.40 18.60
N LEU A 358 3.48 -7.38 18.59
CA LEU A 358 2.69 -7.33 17.36
C LEU A 358 2.78 -5.95 16.70
N HIS A 359 3.23 -5.92 15.45
CA HIS A 359 3.14 -4.71 14.64
C HIS A 359 1.75 -4.57 14.00
N ILE A 360 1.02 -3.51 14.37
CA ILE A 360 -0.29 -3.20 13.78
C ILE A 360 -0.13 -2.15 12.68
N ASP A 361 -0.55 -2.51 11.47
CA ASP A 361 -0.60 -1.64 10.30
C ASP A 361 -2.05 -1.34 9.90
N LEU A 362 -2.58 -0.18 10.30
CA LEU A 362 -3.90 0.29 9.90
C LEU A 362 -3.90 0.87 8.47
N GLY A 363 -4.96 0.67 7.68
CA GLY A 363 -5.10 1.35 6.39
C GLY A 363 -5.06 2.88 6.53
N TYR A 364 -4.76 3.60 5.43
CA TYR A 364 -4.55 5.07 5.47
C TYR A 364 -5.64 5.84 6.23
N ALA A 365 -6.91 5.61 5.87
CA ALA A 365 -8.05 6.27 6.49
C ALA A 365 -8.32 5.81 7.93
N LEU A 366 -8.05 4.54 8.26
CA LEU A 366 -8.17 4.02 9.62
C LEU A 366 -7.13 4.65 10.56
N GLU A 367 -5.90 4.87 10.08
CA GLU A 367 -4.86 5.54 10.84
C GLU A 367 -5.24 6.99 11.18
N SER A 368 -5.77 7.73 10.20
CA SER A 368 -6.29 9.08 10.43
C SER A 368 -7.45 9.06 11.41
N LEU A 369 -8.40 8.13 11.25
CA LEU A 369 -9.58 8.02 12.09
C LEU A 369 -9.18 7.75 13.54
N ARG A 370 -8.25 6.82 13.78
CA ARG A 370 -7.70 6.53 15.12
C ARG A 370 -7.12 7.77 15.79
N SER A 371 -6.50 8.65 15.01
CA SER A 371 -5.93 9.93 15.46
C SER A 371 -6.98 11.06 15.57
N GLY A 372 -8.27 10.75 15.39
CA GLY A 372 -9.40 11.69 15.54
C GLY A 372 -9.77 12.46 14.29
N VAL A 373 -9.15 12.17 13.14
CA VAL A 373 -9.42 12.85 11.86
C VAL A 373 -10.14 11.90 10.90
N ASP A 374 -11.35 12.26 10.49
CA ASP A 374 -12.08 11.47 9.49
C ASP A 374 -11.47 11.68 8.10
N ALA A 375 -10.60 10.76 7.69
CA ALA A 375 -10.03 10.72 6.35
C ALA A 375 -10.67 9.62 5.51
N ARG A 376 -10.53 9.74 4.19
CA ARG A 376 -11.06 8.80 3.21
C ARG A 376 -9.94 8.29 2.32
N LEU A 377 -10.10 7.07 1.82
CA LEU A 377 -9.34 6.64 0.65
C LEU A 377 -9.79 7.47 -0.57
N PRO A 378 -8.86 7.82 -1.48
CA PRO A 378 -9.24 8.29 -2.80
C PRO A 378 -10.23 7.34 -3.46
N ARG A 379 -11.23 7.92 -4.14
CA ARG A 379 -12.19 7.20 -4.97
C ARG A 379 -12.11 7.76 -6.38
N ILE A 380 -11.19 7.22 -7.15
CA ILE A 380 -11.03 7.50 -8.56
C ILE A 380 -12.29 7.01 -9.28
N THR A 381 -12.94 7.93 -9.98
CA THR A 381 -14.04 7.63 -10.89
C THR A 381 -13.47 7.24 -12.26
N PRO A 382 -14.25 6.61 -13.14
CA PRO A 382 -13.84 6.36 -14.52
C PRO A 382 -13.27 7.60 -15.22
N ALA A 383 -13.87 8.78 -14.99
CA ALA A 383 -13.41 10.04 -15.58
C ALA A 383 -12.03 10.51 -15.06
N ALA A 384 -11.62 10.04 -13.88
CA ALA A 384 -10.32 10.34 -13.29
C ALA A 384 -9.33 9.17 -13.42
N MET A 385 -9.73 8.04 -14.01
CA MET A 385 -8.81 6.95 -14.34
C MET A 385 -7.89 7.37 -15.49
N ARG A 386 -6.69 6.80 -15.49
CA ARG A 386 -5.66 7.10 -16.48
C ARG A 386 -5.80 6.18 -17.68
N GLY A 387 -5.98 6.72 -18.87
CA GLY A 387 -5.99 5.89 -20.08
C GLY A 387 -4.64 5.22 -20.38
N SER A 388 -3.54 5.77 -19.85
CA SER A 388 -2.22 5.15 -19.91
C SER A 388 -1.98 4.13 -18.78
N ALA A 389 -2.90 4.00 -17.82
CA ALA A 389 -2.67 3.34 -16.54
C ALA A 389 -1.31 3.77 -15.90
N HIS A 390 -0.59 2.81 -15.30
CA HIS A 390 0.73 3.03 -14.67
C HIS A 390 1.61 1.76 -14.61
N PRO A 391 1.91 1.09 -15.74
CA PRO A 391 2.66 -0.17 -15.74
C PRO A 391 4.10 -0.04 -15.23
N GLN A 392 4.70 1.15 -15.23
CA GLN A 392 5.99 1.42 -14.59
C GLN A 392 5.95 1.29 -13.07
N ILE A 393 4.76 1.36 -12.47
CA ILE A 393 4.56 1.33 -11.02
C ILE A 393 4.12 -0.05 -10.57
N ALA A 394 3.04 -0.58 -11.15
CA ALA A 394 2.52 -1.88 -10.75
C ALA A 394 1.88 -2.63 -11.90
N VAL A 395 2.16 -3.93 -11.97
CA VAL A 395 1.51 -4.87 -12.88
C VAL A 395 1.26 -6.21 -12.18
N GLN A 396 0.37 -7.02 -12.75
CA GLN A 396 0.07 -8.36 -12.27
C GLN A 396 0.23 -9.34 -13.41
N VAL A 397 0.84 -10.49 -13.15
CA VAL A 397 1.09 -11.53 -14.15
C VAL A 397 0.36 -12.79 -13.73
N ASP A 398 -0.55 -13.27 -14.57
CA ASP A 398 -1.28 -14.51 -14.30
C ASP A 398 -0.57 -15.78 -14.78
N LEU A 399 -1.15 -16.95 -14.52
CA LEU A 399 -0.57 -18.24 -14.88
C LEU A 399 -0.41 -18.44 -16.40
N LEU A 400 -1.16 -17.69 -17.22
CA LEU A 400 -1.06 -17.71 -18.68
C LEU A 400 -0.03 -16.71 -19.23
N GLY A 401 0.52 -15.87 -18.34
CA GLY A 401 1.49 -14.83 -18.66
C GLY A 401 0.85 -13.48 -19.03
N ASP A 402 -0.47 -13.34 -18.90
CA ASP A 402 -1.13 -12.05 -19.15
C ASP A 402 -0.69 -11.01 -18.13
N VAL A 403 -0.29 -9.84 -18.62
CA VAL A 403 0.20 -8.72 -17.82
C VAL A 403 -0.91 -7.71 -17.68
N TYR A 404 -1.50 -7.64 -16.50
CA TYR A 404 -2.60 -6.74 -16.15
C TYR A 404 -2.08 -5.44 -15.56
N LEU A 405 -2.76 -4.34 -15.88
CA LEU A 405 -2.41 -2.98 -15.49
C LEU A 405 -2.94 -2.56 -14.11
N TYR A 406 -3.96 -3.24 -13.59
CA TYR A 406 -4.59 -2.96 -12.31
C TYR A 406 -4.80 -4.22 -11.48
N ARG A 407 -4.62 -4.13 -10.16
CA ARG A 407 -4.52 -5.31 -9.29
C ARG A 407 -5.77 -6.18 -9.33
N GLU A 408 -6.94 -5.57 -9.30
CA GLU A 408 -8.20 -6.31 -9.31
C GLU A 408 -8.65 -6.72 -10.73
N SER A 409 -7.84 -6.45 -11.77
CA SER A 409 -8.10 -6.94 -13.14
C SER A 409 -7.46 -8.30 -13.44
N GLY A 410 -6.44 -8.73 -12.67
CA GLY A 410 -5.71 -9.99 -12.89
C GLY A 410 -6.47 -11.29 -12.55
N PHE A 411 -7.80 -11.31 -12.70
CA PHE A 411 -8.63 -12.46 -12.40
C PHE A 411 -9.15 -13.16 -13.66
N PRO A 412 -9.03 -14.50 -13.74
CA PRO A 412 -9.45 -15.24 -14.93
C PRO A 412 -10.95 -15.11 -15.16
N GLY A 413 -11.32 -14.68 -16.37
CA GLY A 413 -12.71 -14.56 -16.79
C GLY A 413 -13.49 -13.39 -16.19
N LEU A 414 -12.80 -12.43 -15.55
CA LEU A 414 -13.44 -11.23 -15.03
C LEU A 414 -13.89 -10.33 -16.19
N ALA A 415 -15.18 -10.01 -16.23
CA ALA A 415 -15.76 -9.24 -17.32
C ALA A 415 -15.11 -7.85 -17.43
N GLY A 416 -14.63 -7.50 -18.63
CA GLY A 416 -14.04 -6.20 -18.93
C GLY A 416 -12.60 -5.99 -18.48
N ALA A 417 -12.00 -6.98 -17.80
CA ALA A 417 -10.61 -6.95 -17.35
C ALA A 417 -9.60 -7.12 -18.50
N ASP A 418 -10.02 -7.75 -19.61
CA ASP A 418 -9.26 -7.94 -20.84
C ASP A 418 -8.77 -6.61 -21.45
N ARG A 419 -9.52 -5.52 -21.27
CA ARG A 419 -9.10 -4.17 -21.68
C ARG A 419 -7.86 -3.65 -20.95
N TYR A 420 -7.58 -4.20 -19.78
CA TYR A 420 -6.46 -3.81 -18.94
C TYR A 420 -5.29 -4.79 -19.03
N ILE A 421 -5.24 -5.63 -20.07
CA ILE A 421 -4.08 -6.48 -20.40
C ILE A 421 -3.12 -5.68 -21.29
N ALA A 422 -1.92 -5.43 -20.79
CA ALA A 422 -0.84 -4.75 -21.52
C ALA A 422 -0.19 -5.64 -22.59
N GLY A 423 -0.23 -6.96 -22.39
CA GLY A 423 0.35 -7.97 -23.26
C GLY A 423 0.58 -9.27 -22.51
N ARG A 424 1.38 -10.17 -23.10
CA ARG A 424 1.66 -11.49 -22.54
C ARG A 424 3.16 -11.76 -22.51
N VAL A 425 3.65 -12.26 -21.38
CA VAL A 425 5.01 -12.80 -21.23
C VAL A 425 5.06 -14.17 -21.90
N THR A 426 6.03 -14.35 -22.79
CA THR A 426 6.24 -15.60 -23.55
C THR A 426 7.72 -15.99 -23.48
N PRO A 427 8.11 -17.21 -23.90
CA PRO A 427 9.53 -17.60 -23.89
C PRO A 427 10.46 -16.67 -24.68
N ASP A 428 9.92 -15.92 -25.64
CA ASP A 428 10.61 -14.97 -26.51
C ASP A 428 10.30 -13.49 -26.18
N ARG A 429 9.46 -13.21 -25.18
CA ARG A 429 9.06 -11.86 -24.79
C ARG A 429 9.04 -11.70 -23.27
N SER A 430 9.97 -10.89 -22.77
CA SER A 430 10.15 -10.61 -21.35
C SER A 430 9.03 -9.72 -20.76
N LEU A 431 8.91 -9.67 -19.43
CA LEU A 431 8.01 -8.70 -18.78
C LEU A 431 8.43 -7.26 -19.14
N HIS A 432 9.73 -7.00 -19.14
CA HIS A 432 10.28 -5.72 -19.56
C HIS A 432 9.84 -5.35 -20.99
N ASP A 433 9.85 -6.29 -21.94
CA ASP A 433 9.41 -6.03 -23.32
C ASP A 433 7.91 -5.76 -23.42
N VAL A 434 7.09 -6.43 -22.61
CA VAL A 434 5.64 -6.17 -22.53
C VAL A 434 5.38 -4.75 -22.03
N VAL A 435 5.98 -4.38 -20.90
CA VAL A 435 5.83 -3.05 -20.30
C VAL A 435 6.34 -1.95 -21.23
N ARG A 436 7.54 -2.13 -21.80
CA ARG A 436 8.11 -1.17 -22.75
C ARG A 436 7.19 -0.94 -23.94
N ALA A 437 6.72 -2.00 -24.59
CA ALA A 437 5.85 -1.89 -25.76
C ALA A 437 4.53 -1.17 -25.43
N PHE A 438 3.94 -1.44 -24.27
CA PHE A 438 2.71 -0.76 -23.85
C PHE A 438 2.95 0.75 -23.63
N VAL A 439 4.03 1.11 -22.93
CA VAL A 439 4.37 2.51 -22.64
C VAL A 439 4.69 3.28 -23.93
N GLU A 440 5.48 2.68 -24.84
CA GLU A 440 5.88 3.32 -26.10
C GLU A 440 4.72 3.46 -27.10
N SER A 441 3.79 2.50 -27.13
CA SER A 441 2.61 2.57 -28.00
C SER A 441 1.51 3.47 -27.44
N ASN A 442 1.46 3.66 -26.12
CA ASN A 442 0.49 4.49 -25.40
C ASN A 442 -0.95 4.35 -25.94
N PRO A 443 -1.55 3.15 -25.90
CA PRO A 443 -2.78 2.83 -26.63
C PRO A 443 -4.03 3.58 -26.15
N HIS A 444 -3.94 4.37 -25.08
CA HIS A 444 -5.02 5.14 -24.44
C HIS A 444 -6.32 4.34 -24.24
N ILE A 445 -6.43 3.70 -23.07
CA ILE A 445 -7.61 2.92 -22.69
C ILE A 445 -8.70 3.88 -22.19
N GLU A 446 -9.85 3.92 -22.85
CA GLU A 446 -11.01 4.68 -22.37
C GLU A 446 -11.69 3.94 -21.19
N PRO A 447 -11.66 4.49 -19.96
CA PRO A 447 -12.30 3.87 -18.81
C PRO A 447 -13.83 3.88 -18.96
N ARG A 448 -14.48 2.84 -18.47
CA ARG A 448 -15.95 2.67 -18.49
C ARG A 448 -16.52 2.67 -17.08
N PRO A 449 -17.82 2.98 -16.91
CA PRO A 449 -18.50 2.79 -15.64
C PRO A 449 -18.30 1.37 -15.09
N GLY A 450 -17.86 1.26 -13.85
CA GLY A 450 -17.53 -0.01 -13.19
C GLY A 450 -16.04 -0.35 -13.21
N ASP A 451 -15.21 0.34 -14.00
CA ASP A 451 -13.76 0.08 -14.07
C ASP A 451 -13.01 0.52 -12.84
N GLU A 452 -13.57 1.46 -12.06
CA GLU A 452 -13.05 1.85 -10.77
C GLU A 452 -12.92 0.65 -9.81
N PHE A 453 -13.66 -0.43 -10.07
CA PHE A 453 -13.56 -1.70 -9.36
C PHE A 453 -12.18 -2.36 -9.53
N PHE A 454 -11.50 -2.18 -10.67
CA PHE A 454 -10.20 -2.80 -10.91
C PHE A 454 -9.07 -2.18 -10.06
N LEU A 455 -9.30 -0.99 -9.51
CA LEU A 455 -8.32 -0.25 -8.72
C LEU A 455 -8.45 -0.63 -7.24
N ASP A 456 -7.44 -1.33 -6.72
CA ASP A 456 -7.31 -1.53 -5.29
C ASP A 456 -6.89 -0.24 -4.56
N GLY A 457 -6.81 -0.27 -3.23
CA GLY A 457 -6.40 0.91 -2.45
C GLY A 457 -5.04 1.49 -2.82
N PHE A 458 -4.11 0.69 -3.36
CA PHE A 458 -2.82 1.18 -3.86
C PHE A 458 -2.99 1.87 -5.22
N ASP A 459 -3.72 1.26 -6.16
CA ASP A 459 -3.99 1.83 -7.48
C ASP A 459 -4.76 3.16 -7.39
N GLN A 460 -5.70 3.27 -6.44
CA GLN A 460 -6.43 4.51 -6.14
C GLN A 460 -5.47 5.65 -5.72
N VAL A 461 -4.51 5.35 -4.84
CA VAL A 461 -3.53 6.32 -4.34
C VAL A 461 -2.52 6.72 -5.42
N VAL A 462 -2.01 5.74 -6.16
CA VAL A 462 -1.08 5.99 -7.27
C VAL A 462 -1.74 6.85 -8.34
N THR A 463 -2.96 6.52 -8.73
CA THR A 463 -3.71 7.30 -9.71
C THR A 463 -3.96 8.72 -9.22
N ALA A 464 -4.38 8.90 -7.96
CA ALA A 464 -4.58 10.22 -7.38
C ALA A 464 -3.28 11.06 -7.38
N ARG A 465 -2.14 10.44 -7.07
CA ARG A 465 -0.83 11.11 -7.10
C ARG A 465 -0.42 11.48 -8.53
N LEU A 466 -0.53 10.57 -9.48
CA LEU A 466 -0.14 10.83 -10.86
C LEU A 466 -1.01 11.93 -11.50
N ASN A 467 -2.32 11.91 -11.26
CA ASN A 467 -3.22 12.97 -11.75
C ASN A 467 -2.84 14.33 -11.17
N GLN A 468 -2.48 14.37 -9.88
CA GLN A 468 -2.00 15.60 -9.23
C GLN A 468 -0.68 16.08 -9.85
N MET A 469 0.27 15.18 -10.12
CA MET A 469 1.56 15.54 -10.74
C MET A 469 1.39 16.04 -12.19
N GLU A 470 0.52 15.40 -12.97
CA GLU A 470 0.23 15.83 -14.34
C GLU A 470 -0.47 17.18 -14.38
N GLN A 471 -1.38 17.44 -13.45
CA GLN A 471 -2.01 18.74 -13.32
C GLN A 471 -0.99 19.81 -12.92
N ASP A 472 -0.07 19.52 -11.99
CA ASP A 472 1.03 20.43 -11.64
C ASP A 472 1.91 20.74 -12.87
N VAL A 473 2.23 19.74 -13.69
CA VAL A 473 2.97 19.94 -14.95
C VAL A 473 2.19 20.85 -15.91
N ALA A 474 0.90 20.57 -16.11
CA ALA A 474 0.02 21.36 -16.98
C ALA A 474 -0.12 22.82 -16.50
N ASP A 475 -0.13 23.04 -15.18
CA ASP A 475 -0.22 24.37 -14.57
C ASP A 475 1.11 25.13 -14.57
N GLY A 476 2.19 24.55 -15.11
CA GLY A 476 3.51 25.17 -15.22
C GLY A 476 4.40 24.99 -13.99
N TRP A 477 4.03 24.06 -13.09
CA TRP A 477 4.82 23.69 -11.91
C TRP A 477 5.73 22.49 -12.15
N GLY A 478 5.92 22.02 -13.38
CA GLY A 478 6.68 20.80 -13.69
C GLY A 478 8.16 20.77 -13.24
N ALA A 479 8.74 21.92 -12.87
CA ALA A 479 10.04 21.97 -12.20
C ALA A 479 10.00 21.45 -10.75
N TYR A 480 8.82 21.39 -10.16
CA TYR A 480 8.54 20.87 -8.82
C TYR A 480 7.78 19.54 -8.97
N ARG A 481 8.25 18.48 -8.30
CA ARG A 481 7.57 17.18 -8.27
C ARG A 481 6.55 17.14 -7.13
N GLY A 482 5.63 18.11 -7.12
CA GLY A 482 4.76 18.41 -5.97
C GLY A 482 5.53 18.96 -4.75
N LEU A 483 4.88 19.00 -3.57
CA LEU A 483 5.48 19.61 -2.37
C LEU A 483 6.67 18.82 -1.82
N LEU A 484 6.61 17.48 -1.75
CA LEU A 484 7.66 16.63 -1.18
C LEU A 484 8.53 15.91 -2.23
N GLY A 485 8.58 16.42 -3.46
CA GLY A 485 9.41 15.85 -4.53
C GLY A 485 10.90 15.74 -4.16
N ALA A 486 11.55 14.65 -4.57
CA ALA A 486 12.90 14.28 -4.11
C ALA A 486 14.01 15.28 -4.49
N ASP A 487 13.81 16.08 -5.55
CA ASP A 487 14.76 17.09 -6.01
C ASP A 487 14.00 18.28 -6.59
N ALA A 488 13.71 19.29 -5.77
CA ALA A 488 13.37 20.61 -6.31
C ALA A 488 14.67 21.34 -6.66
N PRO A 489 14.74 22.10 -7.77
CA PRO A 489 15.89 22.96 -8.03
C PRO A 489 16.06 23.95 -6.87
N ALA A 490 17.28 24.02 -6.34
CA ALA A 490 17.67 24.91 -5.25
C ALA A 490 17.53 26.40 -5.61
#